data_AF-A0A0M3UBL6-F1
#
_entry.id   AF-A0A0M3UBL6-F1
#
_cell.length_a   1.000
_cell.length_b   1.000
_cell.length_c   1.000
_cell.angle_alpha   90.00
_cell.angle_beta   90.00
_cell.angle_gamma   90.00
#
_symmetry.space_group_name_H-M   'P 1'
#
loop_
_entity.id
_entity.type
_entity.pdbx_description
1 polymer ?
#
loop_
_entity_poly.entity_id
_entity_poly.type
_entity_poly.pdbx_seq_one_letter_code
_entity_poly.pdbx_strand_id
1 'polypeptide(L)'
;MAALAAQLDASVAALSSARRRVAELQELRAQGLSWREIVPREARPLIVETLTRTLDGLGAVGGRFRREEAVALHGEGESIAGIGRLFGVSRQRASAYLQEHQ
;
A
#
# COMPACT_ATOMS: atom_id res chain seq x y z
N MET A 1 11.35 9.45 5.19
CA MET A 1 11.98 8.93 3.95
C MET A 1 12.54 7.51 4.07
N ALA A 2 13.51 7.22 4.94
CA ALA A 2 14.12 5.87 5.02
C ALA A 2 13.09 4.74 5.27
N ALA A 3 12.13 4.96 6.18
CA ALA A 3 11.06 3.99 6.43
C ALA A 3 10.16 3.74 5.20
N LEU A 4 9.91 4.78 4.37
CA LEU A 4 9.14 4.63 3.14
C LEU A 4 9.89 3.81 2.11
N ALA A 5 11.18 4.08 1.91
CA ALA A 5 12.02 3.28 1.02
C ALA A 5 12.05 1.81 1.44
N ALA A 6 12.30 1.53 2.72
CA ALA A 6 12.30 0.16 3.24
C ALA A 6 10.94 -0.53 3.07
N GLN A 7 9.83 0.18 3.28
CA GLN A 7 8.49 -0.37 3.07
C GLN A 7 8.21 -0.62 1.59
N LEU A 8 8.68 0.24 0.68
CA LEU A 8 8.55 0.02 -0.77
C LEU A 8 9.31 -1.23 -1.19
N ASP A 9 10.56 -1.40 -0.73
CA ASP A 9 11.37 -2.59 -1.02
C ASP A 9 10.71 -3.87 -0.52
N ALA A 10 10.22 -3.86 0.73
CA ALA A 10 9.47 -4.97 1.31
C ALA A 10 8.19 -5.30 0.51
N SER A 11 7.45 -4.27 0.08
CA SER A 11 6.25 -4.44 -0.73
C SER A 11 6.57 -5.00 -2.12
N VAL A 12 7.64 -4.55 -2.78
CA VAL A 12 8.08 -5.09 -4.06
C VAL A 12 8.44 -6.57 -3.93
N ALA A 13 9.18 -6.94 -2.89
CA ALA A 13 9.54 -8.34 -2.62
C ALA A 13 8.28 -9.20 -2.37
N ALA A 14 7.36 -8.72 -1.54
CA ALA A 14 6.11 -9.40 -1.21
C ALA A 14 5.22 -9.60 -2.45
N LEU A 15 5.01 -8.55 -3.24
CA LEU A 15 4.18 -8.61 -4.45
C LEU A 15 4.81 -9.45 -5.57
N SER A 16 6.15 -9.47 -5.67
CA SER A 16 6.86 -10.37 -6.58
C SER A 16 6.64 -11.84 -6.20
N SER A 17 6.67 -12.14 -4.90
CA SER A 17 6.32 -13.48 -4.41
C SER A 17 4.85 -13.83 -4.67
N ALA A 18 3.93 -12.90 -4.39
CA ALA A 18 2.51 -13.06 -4.67
C ALA A 18 2.26 -13.32 -6.16
N ARG A 19 2.97 -12.63 -7.07
CA ARG A 19 2.86 -12.84 -8.51
C ARG A 19 3.24 -14.25 -8.96
N ARG A 20 4.30 -14.82 -8.36
CA ARG A 20 4.66 -16.24 -8.58
C ARG A 20 3.58 -17.17 -8.09
N ARG A 21 3.04 -16.91 -6.89
CA ARG A 21 1.91 -17.68 -6.35
C ARG A 21 0.68 -17.64 -7.26
N VAL A 22 0.34 -16.48 -7.84
CA VAL A 22 -0.76 -16.37 -8.80
C VAL A 22 -0.58 -17.34 -9.96
N ALA A 23 0.63 -17.51 -10.49
CA ALA A 23 0.89 -18.45 -11.59
C ALA A 23 0.59 -19.91 -11.17
N GLU A 24 1.06 -20.33 -10.00
CA GLU A 24 0.77 -21.66 -9.45
C GLU A 24 -0.74 -21.87 -9.23
N LEU A 25 -1.44 -20.86 -8.69
CA LEU A 25 -2.89 -20.93 -8.49
C LEU A 25 -3.62 -21.01 -9.83
N GLN A 26 -3.17 -20.30 -10.87
CA GLN A 26 -3.72 -20.38 -12.22
C GLN A 26 -3.56 -21.79 -12.80
N GLU A 27 -2.40 -22.42 -12.62
CA GLU A 27 -2.15 -23.80 -13.07
C GLU A 27 -3.06 -24.81 -12.36
N LEU A 28 -3.17 -24.72 -11.03
CA LEU A 28 -4.07 -25.59 -10.26
C LEU A 28 -5.54 -25.40 -10.66
N ARG A 29 -5.95 -24.16 -10.94
CA ARG A 29 -7.30 -23.86 -11.45
C ARG A 29 -7.52 -24.43 -12.84
N ALA A 30 -6.53 -24.37 -13.72
CA ALA A 30 -6.60 -24.95 -15.07
C ALA A 30 -6.71 -26.49 -15.03
N GLN A 31 -6.19 -27.14 -13.98
CA GLN A 31 -6.36 -28.57 -13.72
C GLN A 31 -7.74 -28.93 -13.15
N GLY A 32 -8.63 -27.95 -12.94
CA GLY A 32 -10.00 -28.17 -12.48
C GLY A 32 -10.17 -28.16 -10.95
N LEU A 33 -9.11 -28.00 -10.17
CA LEU A 33 -9.19 -27.96 -8.70
C LEU A 33 -9.99 -26.74 -8.21
N SER A 34 -10.87 -26.94 -7.25
CA SER A 34 -11.63 -25.85 -6.62
C SER A 34 -10.80 -25.06 -5.61
N TRP A 35 -11.22 -23.84 -5.29
CA TRP A 35 -10.56 -23.04 -4.24
C TRP A 35 -10.57 -23.72 -2.86
N ARG A 36 -11.61 -24.49 -2.56
CA ARG A 36 -11.68 -25.28 -1.30
C ARG A 36 -10.60 -26.34 -1.23
N GLU A 37 -10.14 -26.84 -2.37
CA GLU A 37 -9.05 -27.81 -2.47
C GLU A 37 -7.67 -27.15 -2.51
N ILE A 38 -7.57 -25.95 -3.11
CA ILE A 38 -6.30 -25.25 -3.29
C ILE A 38 -5.87 -24.53 -2.01
N VAL A 39 -6.74 -23.70 -1.43
CA VAL A 39 -6.38 -22.78 -0.33
C VAL A 39 -5.79 -23.51 0.90
N PRO A 40 -6.32 -24.66 1.36
CA PRO A 40 -5.73 -25.37 2.50
C PRO A 40 -4.31 -25.92 2.24
N ARG A 41 -3.92 -26.07 0.96
CA ARG A 41 -2.62 -26.59 0.53
C ARG A 41 -1.63 -25.48 0.17
N GLU A 42 -2.09 -24.24 0.12
CA GLU A 42 -1.26 -23.08 -0.16
C GLU A 42 -0.22 -22.90 0.96
N ALA A 43 1.05 -22.73 0.58
CA ALA A 43 2.09 -22.46 1.56
C ALA A 43 1.88 -21.07 2.18
N ARG A 44 2.06 -20.97 3.50
CA ARG A 44 1.87 -19.71 4.22
C ARG A 44 3.02 -18.73 3.96
N PRO A 45 2.76 -17.40 4.03
CA PRO A 45 1.45 -16.78 4.14
C PRO A 45 0.61 -16.97 2.86
N LEU A 46 -0.71 -17.05 3.02
CA LEU A 46 -1.61 -17.08 1.86
C LEU A 46 -1.42 -15.81 1.03
N ILE A 47 -1.74 -15.87 -0.26
CA ILE A 47 -1.68 -14.70 -1.13
C ILE A 47 -2.53 -13.55 -0.59
N VAL A 48 -3.72 -13.84 -0.06
CA VAL A 48 -4.60 -12.85 0.55
C VAL A 48 -3.97 -12.20 1.79
N GLU A 49 -3.26 -12.97 2.62
CA GLU A 49 -2.54 -12.45 3.78
C GLU A 49 -1.37 -11.55 3.35
N THR A 50 -0.67 -11.94 2.27
CA THR A 50 0.43 -11.16 1.69
C THR A 50 -0.07 -9.82 1.16
N LEU A 51 -1.19 -9.81 0.43
CA LEU A 51 -1.81 -8.60 -0.10
C LEU A 51 -2.27 -7.67 1.02
N THR A 52 -2.97 -8.20 2.02
CA THR A 52 -3.43 -7.41 3.18
C THR A 52 -2.25 -6.77 3.90
N ARG A 53 -1.22 -7.53 4.28
CA ARG A 53 -0.05 -6.99 4.98
C ARG A 53 0.69 -5.95 4.15
N THR A 54 0.78 -6.14 2.84
CA THR A 54 1.43 -5.19 1.93
C THR A 54 0.66 -3.86 1.88
N LEU A 55 -0.66 -3.92 1.76
CA LEU A 55 -1.53 -2.74 1.75
C LEU A 55 -1.49 -2.01 3.09
N ASP A 56 -1.55 -2.73 4.20
CA ASP A 56 -1.49 -2.16 5.54
C ASP A 56 -0.16 -1.44 5.79
N GLY A 57 0.96 -2.09 5.43
CA GLY A 57 2.30 -1.51 5.56
C GLY A 57 2.48 -0.25 4.72
N LEU A 58 2.11 -0.29 3.43
CA LEU A 58 2.16 0.89 2.56
C LEU A 58 1.21 1.99 3.02
N GLY A 59 0.01 1.64 3.50
CA GLY A 59 -0.97 2.58 4.02
C GLY A 59 -0.43 3.35 5.22
N ALA A 60 0.14 2.64 6.20
CA ALA A 60 0.69 3.23 7.42
C ALA A 60 1.88 4.15 7.13
N VAL A 61 2.90 3.65 6.42
CA VAL A 61 4.13 4.41 6.16
C VAL A 61 3.88 5.55 5.16
N GLY A 62 3.10 5.29 4.10
CA GLY A 62 2.72 6.30 3.13
C GLY A 62 1.81 7.38 3.71
N GLY A 63 0.95 7.03 4.69
CA GLY A 63 0.14 8.00 5.42
C GLY A 63 0.99 9.00 6.19
N ARG A 64 2.00 8.51 6.92
CA ARG A 64 2.97 9.36 7.61
C ARG A 64 3.71 10.28 6.64
N PHE A 65 4.22 9.73 5.52
CA PHE A 65 4.95 10.52 4.53
C PHE A 65 4.11 11.63 3.89
N ARG A 66 2.87 11.33 3.48
CA ARG A 66 1.95 12.35 2.93
C ARG A 66 1.73 13.52 3.87
N ARG A 67 1.69 13.28 5.20
CA ARG A 67 1.54 14.34 6.18
C ARG A 67 2.79 15.21 6.29
N GLU A 68 3.97 14.58 6.38
CA GLU A 68 5.25 15.29 6.43
C GLU A 68 5.44 16.18 5.18
N GLU A 69 5.15 15.64 4.00
CA GLU A 69 5.26 16.36 2.73
C GLU A 69 4.23 17.50 2.62
N ALA A 70 2.98 17.28 3.05
CA ALA A 70 1.96 18.33 3.07
C ALA A 70 2.34 19.50 3.99
N VAL A 71 2.90 19.21 5.18
CA VAL A 71 3.34 20.25 6.12
C VAL A 71 4.52 21.04 5.56
N ALA A 72 5.50 20.37 4.95
CA ALA A 72 6.63 21.03 4.31
C ALA A 72 6.14 21.98 3.20
N LEU A 73 5.30 21.49 2.28
CA LEU A 73 4.72 22.30 1.21
C LEU A 73 3.95 23.50 1.76
N HIS A 74 3.15 23.31 2.81
CA HIS A 74 2.43 24.42 3.41
C HIS A 74 3.35 25.48 4.02
N GLY A 75 4.43 25.05 4.70
CA GLY A 75 5.48 25.92 5.21
C GLY A 75 6.25 26.66 4.12
N GLU A 76 6.34 26.07 2.93
CA GLU A 76 6.93 26.66 1.71
C GLU A 76 5.96 27.61 0.97
N GLY A 77 4.77 27.84 1.51
CA GLY A 77 3.79 28.81 1.01
C GLY A 77 2.69 28.20 0.14
N GLU A 78 2.64 26.87 -0.02
CA GLU A 78 1.53 26.26 -0.75
C GLU A 78 0.22 26.29 0.04
N SER A 79 -0.87 26.51 -0.68
CA SER A 79 -2.21 26.54 -0.12
C SER A 79 -2.76 25.13 0.09
N ILE A 80 -3.66 24.95 1.05
CA ILE A 80 -4.36 23.66 1.28
C ILE A 80 -5.05 23.14 0.00
N ALA A 81 -5.63 24.04 -0.79
CA ALA A 81 -6.24 23.68 -2.07
C ALA A 81 -5.20 23.27 -3.12
N GLY A 82 -4.03 23.91 -3.12
CA GLY A 82 -2.88 23.55 -3.96
C GLY A 82 -2.37 22.15 -3.63
N ILE A 83 -2.12 21.88 -2.35
CA ILE A 83 -1.71 20.55 -1.85
C ILE A 83 -2.73 19.48 -2.25
N GLY A 84 -4.03 19.75 -2.08
CA GLY A 84 -5.08 18.82 -2.52
C GLY A 84 -4.98 18.47 -4.01
N ARG A 85 -4.75 19.46 -4.88
CA ARG A 85 -4.55 19.22 -6.32
C ARG A 85 -3.28 18.43 -6.61
N LEU A 86 -2.15 18.79 -5.99
CA LEU A 86 -0.86 18.11 -6.19
C LEU A 86 -0.94 16.63 -5.79
N PHE A 87 -1.61 16.33 -4.68
CA PHE A 87 -1.70 14.97 -4.14
C PHE A 87 -2.87 14.17 -4.74
N GLY A 88 -3.71 14.78 -5.57
CA GLY A 88 -4.91 14.14 -6.11
C GLY A 88 -5.96 13.80 -5.04
N VAL A 89 -6.05 14.61 -3.97
CA VAL A 89 -7.00 14.42 -2.86
C VAL A 89 -7.90 15.64 -2.68
N SER A 90 -9.01 15.47 -1.96
CA SER A 90 -9.90 16.58 -1.64
C SER A 90 -9.22 17.61 -0.73
N ARG A 91 -9.70 18.86 -0.76
CA ARG A 91 -9.26 19.92 0.17
C ARG A 91 -9.42 19.50 1.63
N GLN A 92 -10.50 18.80 1.97
CA GLN A 92 -10.73 18.28 3.32
C GLN A 92 -9.63 17.30 3.74
N ARG A 93 -9.22 16.41 2.83
CA ARG A 93 -8.16 15.45 3.11
C ARG A 93 -6.79 16.11 3.27
N ALA A 94 -6.47 17.08 2.41
CA ALA A 94 -5.27 17.91 2.58
C ALA A 94 -5.29 18.70 3.89
N SER A 95 -6.44 19.23 4.30
CA SER A 95 -6.58 19.91 5.60
C SER A 95 -6.32 18.96 6.76
N ALA A 96 -6.82 17.71 6.70
CA ALA A 96 -6.60 16.72 7.75
C ALA A 96 -5.11 16.40 7.95
N TYR A 97 -4.33 16.34 6.86
CA TYR A 97 -2.88 16.14 6.94
C TYR A 97 -2.16 17.21 7.75
N LEU A 98 -2.63 18.46 7.70
CA LEU A 98 -2.05 19.57 8.45
C LEU A 98 -2.52 19.62 9.91
N GLN A 99 -3.75 19.17 10.20
CA GLN A 99 -4.30 19.15 11.55
C GLN A 99 -3.71 18.04 12.42
N GLU A 100 -3.42 16.88 11.84
CA GLU A 100 -2.81 15.74 12.54
C GLU A 100 -1.32 15.95 12.89
N HIS A 101 -0.73 17.07 12.47
CA HIS A 101 0.67 17.42 12.68
C HIS A 101 0.89 18.53 13.73
N GLN A 102 -0.20 19.12 14.23
CA GLN A 102 -0.23 20.09 15.34
C GLN A 102 -0.32 19.37 16.69
#